data_AF-V9XPI6-F1
#
_entry.id   AF-V9XPI6-F1
#
_cell.length_a   1.000
_cell.length_b   1.000
_cell.length_c   1.000
_cell.angle_alpha   90.00
_cell.angle_beta   90.00
_cell.angle_gamma   90.00
#
_symmetry.space_group_name_H-M   'P 1'
#
loop_
_entity.id
_entity.type
_entity.pdbx_description
1 polymer ?
#
loop_
_entity_poly.entity_id
_entity_poly.type
_entity_poly.pdbx_seq_one_letter_code
_entity_poly.pdbx_strand_id
1 'polypeptide(L)'
;MVELTRKNPHAASVYVYDEDEYRQMRLLVTDDGKAGVALKGDEIVSAFAHKDCAHPRAARALLRHATALGGRRLDCFDTVLPDLYADAGFVPVARLKWNDDYAPDGWDYDTFRTFNNGRPDVVFMAYDPDRLGGKYTPGEGEYVDDYDVGTALSRGYRPH
;
A
#
# COMPACT_ATOMS: atom_id res chain seq x y z
N MET A 1 9.06 -4.65 -12.34
CA MET A 1 8.62 -4.85 -10.93
C MET A 1 9.21 -6.11 -10.32
N VAL A 2 9.09 -7.27 -10.97
CA VAL A 2 9.56 -8.57 -10.44
C VAL A 2 11.05 -8.59 -10.02
N GLU A 3 11.94 -7.90 -10.74
CA GLU A 3 13.37 -7.87 -10.37
C GLU A 3 13.70 -7.02 -9.14
N LEU A 4 12.84 -6.07 -8.77
CA LEU A 4 13.09 -5.11 -7.69
C LEU A 4 12.90 -5.71 -6.30
N THR A 5 12.30 -6.90 -6.23
CA THR A 5 12.16 -7.67 -4.98
C THR A 5 13.50 -8.29 -4.54
N ARG A 6 14.42 -8.55 -5.48
CA ARG A 6 15.59 -9.42 -5.26
C ARG A 6 16.67 -8.87 -4.31
N LYS A 7 16.52 -7.68 -3.73
CA LYS A 7 17.49 -7.07 -2.78
C LYS A 7 16.87 -6.15 -1.72
N ASN A 8 15.55 -6.17 -1.53
CA ASN A 8 14.87 -5.29 -0.58
C ASN A 8 14.34 -6.11 0.61
N PRO A 9 14.84 -5.91 1.86
CA PRO A 9 14.37 -6.66 3.03
C PRO A 9 12.88 -6.42 3.34
N HIS A 10 12.31 -5.33 2.82
CA HIS A 10 10.88 -5.02 2.95
C HIS A 10 10.04 -5.47 1.74
N ALA A 11 10.61 -6.20 0.78
CA ALA A 11 9.88 -6.61 -0.42
C ALA A 11 8.64 -7.48 -0.10
N ALA A 12 8.70 -8.28 0.97
CA ALA A 12 7.59 -9.13 1.40
C ALA A 12 6.35 -8.34 1.84
N SER A 13 6.46 -7.04 2.13
CA SER A 13 5.31 -6.19 2.47
C SER A 13 4.57 -5.63 1.26
N VAL A 14 4.97 -6.02 0.04
CA VAL A 14 4.33 -5.59 -1.21
C VAL A 14 4.05 -6.82 -2.07
N TYR A 15 2.78 -7.06 -2.37
CA TYR A 15 2.42 -8.16 -3.27
C TYR A 15 2.88 -7.88 -4.71
N VAL A 16 3.44 -8.90 -5.34
CA VAL A 16 3.98 -8.84 -6.71
C VAL A 16 3.14 -9.76 -7.59
N TYR A 17 2.32 -9.16 -8.44
CA TYR A 17 1.51 -9.86 -9.44
C TYR A 17 2.38 -10.46 -10.56
N ASP A 18 1.79 -11.38 -11.32
CA ASP A 18 2.45 -11.89 -12.52
C ASP A 18 2.43 -10.88 -13.69
N GLU A 19 3.18 -11.17 -14.75
CA GLU A 19 3.29 -10.26 -15.89
C GLU A 19 1.97 -10.05 -16.64
N ASP A 20 1.13 -11.09 -16.74
CA ASP A 20 -0.12 -11.03 -17.48
C ASP A 20 -1.16 -10.20 -16.70
N GLU A 21 -1.17 -10.33 -15.38
CA GLU A 21 -1.94 -9.45 -14.50
C GLU A 21 -1.48 -8.00 -14.60
N TYR A 22 -0.17 -7.74 -14.54
CA TYR A 22 0.35 -6.37 -14.67
C TYR A 22 0.06 -5.75 -16.05
N ARG A 23 0.01 -6.55 -17.13
CA ARG A 23 -0.38 -6.07 -18.47
C ARG A 23 -1.82 -5.55 -18.52
N GLN A 24 -2.68 -5.98 -17.59
CA GLN A 24 -4.06 -5.50 -17.47
C GLN A 24 -4.20 -4.27 -16.56
N MET A 25 -3.12 -3.88 -15.86
CA MET A 25 -3.10 -2.74 -14.96
C MET A 25 -2.53 -1.50 -15.63
N ARG A 26 -2.88 -0.32 -15.11
CA ARG A 26 -2.18 0.90 -15.49
C ARG A 26 -0.93 1.06 -14.63
N LEU A 27 0.23 0.97 -15.25
CA LEU A 27 1.52 1.11 -14.57
C LEU A 27 2.02 2.56 -14.67
N LEU A 28 2.41 3.13 -13.53
CA LEU A 28 3.17 4.37 -13.47
C LEU A 28 4.55 4.02 -12.94
N VAL A 29 5.58 4.26 -13.73
CA VAL A 29 6.97 3.93 -13.37
C VAL A 29 7.85 5.10 -13.75
N THR A 30 8.84 5.40 -12.91
CA THR A 30 9.89 6.37 -13.25
C THR A 30 10.70 5.89 -14.46
N ASP A 31 11.30 6.83 -15.18
CA ASP A 31 12.15 6.55 -16.34
C ASP A 31 13.35 5.64 -16.02
N ASP A 32 13.88 5.72 -14.80
CA ASP A 32 14.94 4.85 -14.28
C ASP A 32 14.44 3.46 -13.85
N GLY A 33 13.12 3.22 -13.86
CA GLY A 33 12.50 1.95 -13.47
C GLY A 33 12.51 1.66 -11.96
N LYS A 34 12.96 2.60 -11.11
CA LYS A 34 13.25 2.35 -9.69
C LYS A 34 12.17 2.81 -8.72
N ALA A 35 11.14 3.49 -9.18
CA ALA A 35 9.93 3.74 -8.41
C ALA A 35 8.70 3.54 -9.29
N GLY A 36 7.60 3.09 -8.70
CA GLY A 36 6.39 2.85 -9.45
C GLY A 36 5.19 2.50 -8.58
N VAL A 37 4.05 2.47 -9.23
CA VAL A 37 2.77 2.05 -8.67
C VAL A 37 1.90 1.47 -9.79
N ALA A 38 1.09 0.48 -9.46
CA ALA A 38 0.10 -0.09 -10.37
C ALA A 38 -1.31 0.30 -9.93
N LEU A 39 -2.19 0.51 -10.91
CA LEU A 39 -3.60 0.78 -10.69
C LEU A 39 -4.41 -0.37 -11.31
N LYS A 40 -5.08 -1.15 -10.45
CA LYS A 40 -5.98 -2.25 -10.79
C LYS A 40 -7.43 -1.77 -10.65
N GLY A 41 -7.97 -1.17 -11.70
CA GLY A 41 -9.26 -0.48 -11.62
C GLY A 41 -9.17 0.79 -10.77
N ASP A 42 -9.82 0.80 -9.61
CA ASP A 42 -9.76 1.89 -8.62
C ASP A 42 -8.78 1.61 -7.47
N GLU A 43 -8.13 0.45 -7.47
CA GLU A 43 -7.25 0.00 -6.40
C GLU A 43 -5.79 0.26 -6.75
N ILE A 44 -5.10 0.94 -5.84
CA ILE A 44 -3.67 1.18 -5.94
C ILE A 44 -2.96 -0.03 -5.34
N VAL A 45 -2.13 -0.69 -6.15
CA VAL A 45 -1.37 -1.87 -5.76
C VAL A 45 0.10 -1.71 -6.10
N SER A 46 0.94 -2.51 -5.44
CA SER A 46 2.37 -2.65 -5.78
C SER A 46 3.12 -1.32 -5.84
N ALA A 47 2.90 -0.43 -4.87
CA ALA A 47 3.64 0.82 -4.76
C ALA A 47 5.06 0.55 -4.22
N PHE A 48 6.09 1.02 -4.92
CA PHE A 48 7.49 0.85 -4.53
C PHE A 48 8.35 2.07 -4.87
N ALA A 49 9.42 2.26 -4.11
CA ALA A 49 10.50 3.16 -4.46
C ALA A 49 11.82 2.64 -3.88
N HIS A 50 12.80 2.41 -4.75
CA HIS A 50 14.14 1.99 -4.33
C HIS A 50 14.93 3.17 -3.78
N LYS A 51 15.79 2.91 -2.78
CA LYS A 51 16.67 3.95 -2.19
C LYS A 51 17.60 4.64 -3.20
N ASP A 52 17.97 3.92 -4.27
CA ASP A 52 18.85 4.40 -5.34
C ASP A 52 18.07 4.97 -6.54
N CYS A 53 16.78 5.30 -6.34
CA CYS A 53 15.96 6.00 -7.33
C CYS A 53 16.54 7.40 -7.60
N ALA A 54 16.64 7.77 -8.87
CA ALA A 54 17.11 9.08 -9.31
C ALA A 54 16.16 10.22 -8.91
N HIS A 55 14.92 9.88 -8.52
CA HIS A 55 13.85 10.82 -8.20
C HIS A 55 13.49 10.76 -6.70
N PRO A 56 14.03 11.66 -5.87
CA PRO A 56 13.68 11.73 -4.46
C PRO A 56 12.18 11.95 -4.27
N ARG A 57 11.57 11.22 -3.32
CA ARG A 57 10.12 11.28 -3.01
C ARG A 57 9.20 10.85 -4.17
N ALA A 58 9.72 10.10 -5.15
CA ALA A 58 8.91 9.57 -6.26
C ALA A 58 7.63 8.87 -5.80
N ALA A 59 7.69 8.07 -4.72
CA ALA A 59 6.52 7.36 -4.20
C ALA A 59 5.33 8.31 -3.89
N ARG A 60 5.59 9.46 -3.24
CA ARG A 60 4.54 10.45 -2.93
C ARG A 60 3.92 11.04 -4.19
N ALA A 61 4.75 11.40 -5.17
CA ALA A 61 4.28 11.95 -6.43
C ALA A 61 3.46 10.91 -7.22
N LEU A 62 3.97 9.68 -7.30
CA LEU A 62 3.30 8.57 -7.98
C LEU A 62 1.95 8.24 -7.35
N LEU A 63 1.84 8.24 -6.02
CA LEU A 63 0.58 8.02 -5.31
C LEU A 63 -0.45 9.11 -5.62
N ARG A 64 -0.05 10.39 -5.54
CA ARG A 64 -0.93 11.52 -5.90
C ARG A 64 -1.33 11.50 -7.38
N HIS A 65 -0.44 11.06 -8.26
CA HIS A 65 -0.80 10.83 -9.66
C HIS A 65 -1.77 9.68 -9.82
N ALA A 66 -1.59 8.57 -9.11
CA ALA A 66 -2.51 7.44 -9.14
C ALA A 66 -3.92 7.84 -8.67
N THR A 67 -4.05 8.68 -7.62
CA THR A 67 -5.37 9.19 -7.20
C THR A 67 -6.01 10.10 -8.26
N ALA A 68 -5.23 10.94 -8.92
CA ALA A 68 -5.71 11.75 -10.05
C ALA A 68 -6.19 10.89 -11.24
N LEU A 69 -5.65 9.68 -11.39
CA LEU A 69 -6.00 8.73 -12.44
C LEU A 69 -7.14 7.77 -12.07
N GLY A 70 -7.77 7.95 -10.90
CA GLY A 70 -8.91 7.15 -10.46
C GLY A 70 -8.59 6.15 -9.35
N GLY A 71 -7.38 6.16 -8.78
CA GLY A 71 -7.07 5.45 -7.55
C GLY A 71 -7.90 5.98 -6.38
N ARG A 72 -8.61 5.08 -5.70
CA ARG A 72 -9.54 5.39 -4.62
C ARG A 72 -9.34 4.54 -3.38
N ARG A 73 -8.70 3.39 -3.48
CA ARG A 73 -8.49 2.48 -2.34
C ARG A 73 -7.17 1.75 -2.43
N LEU A 74 -6.69 1.28 -1.29
CA LEU A 74 -5.54 0.40 -1.13
C LEU A 74 -5.62 -0.30 0.22
N ASP A 75 -4.83 -1.36 0.38
CA ASP A 75 -4.54 -1.97 1.66
C ASP A 75 -3.02 -2.12 1.84
N CYS A 76 -2.57 -2.12 3.09
CA CYS A 76 -1.16 -2.29 3.41
C CYS A 76 -0.95 -2.79 4.83
N PHE A 77 0.22 -3.38 5.08
CA PHE A 77 0.64 -3.68 6.46
C PHE A 77 0.90 -2.37 7.23
N ASP A 78 0.47 -2.35 8.50
CA ASP A 78 0.64 -1.26 9.46
C ASP A 78 2.11 -1.06 9.83
N THR A 79 2.85 -0.48 8.89
CA THR A 79 4.30 -0.26 8.95
C THR A 79 4.57 1.24 8.76
N VAL A 80 5.50 1.61 7.86
CA VAL A 80 5.71 3.00 7.44
C VAL A 80 4.82 3.41 6.27
N LEU A 81 4.15 2.45 5.65
CA LEU A 81 3.33 2.67 4.46
C LEU A 81 2.07 3.53 4.73
N PRO A 82 1.31 3.31 5.82
CA PRO A 82 0.12 4.13 6.10
C PRO A 82 0.42 5.63 6.20
N ASP A 83 1.56 6.02 6.78
CA ASP A 83 2.01 7.42 6.84
C ASP A 83 2.21 8.01 5.43
N LEU A 84 2.81 7.24 4.53
CA LEU A 84 3.02 7.65 3.14
C LEU A 84 1.69 7.83 2.40
N TYR A 85 0.73 6.93 2.62
CA TYR A 85 -0.58 6.99 2.00
C TYR A 85 -1.45 8.10 2.59
N ALA A 86 -1.38 8.36 3.89
CA ALA A 86 -2.07 9.47 4.53
C ALA A 86 -1.63 10.84 3.98
N ASP A 87 -0.34 11.02 3.69
CA ASP A 87 0.13 12.23 3.00
C ASP A 87 -0.50 12.39 1.61
N ALA A 88 -0.78 11.28 0.93
CA ALA A 88 -1.47 11.26 -0.37
C ALA A 88 -3.00 11.38 -0.27
N GLY A 89 -3.55 11.56 0.94
CA GLY A 89 -4.99 11.74 1.17
C GLY A 89 -5.76 10.44 1.43
N PHE A 90 -5.07 9.35 1.75
CA PHE A 90 -5.74 8.12 2.16
C PHE A 90 -6.06 8.14 3.66
N VAL A 91 -7.28 7.75 4.02
CA VAL A 91 -7.69 7.58 5.42
C VAL A 91 -7.91 6.10 5.72
N PRO A 92 -7.50 5.61 6.90
CA PRO A 92 -7.80 4.25 7.32
C PRO A 92 -9.31 4.13 7.56
N VAL A 93 -9.92 3.12 6.95
CA VAL A 93 -11.36 2.85 7.06
C VAL A 93 -11.65 1.51 7.75
N ALA A 94 -10.71 0.58 7.70
CA ALA A 94 -10.82 -0.72 8.35
C ALA A 94 -9.43 -1.28 8.65
N ARG A 95 -9.38 -2.24 9.56
CA ARG A 95 -8.18 -2.91 10.02
C ARG A 95 -8.46 -4.39 10.23
N LEU A 96 -7.59 -5.25 9.74
CA LEU A 96 -7.67 -6.69 9.98
C LEU A 96 -6.44 -7.13 10.76
N LYS A 97 -6.66 -7.88 11.84
CA LYS A 97 -5.56 -8.41 12.65
C LYS A 97 -4.67 -9.32 11.82
N TRP A 98 -3.36 -9.24 12.07
CA TRP A 98 -2.42 -10.20 11.50
C TRP A 98 -2.86 -11.64 11.77
N ASN A 99 -2.75 -12.49 10.75
CA ASN A 99 -2.93 -13.93 10.86
C ASN A 99 -1.72 -14.64 10.24
N ASP A 100 -1.02 -15.44 11.04
CA ASP A 100 0.18 -16.17 10.63
C ASP A 100 -0.09 -17.16 9.48
N ASP A 101 -1.33 -17.67 9.34
CA ASP A 101 -1.72 -18.58 8.24
C ASP A 101 -1.69 -17.89 6.86
N TYR A 102 -1.74 -16.55 6.84
CA TYR A 102 -1.71 -15.73 5.63
C TYR A 102 -0.43 -14.88 5.54
N ALA A 103 0.60 -15.22 6.33
CA ALA A 103 1.88 -14.54 6.26
C ALA A 103 2.49 -14.67 4.84
N PRO A 104 2.96 -13.58 4.21
CA PRO A 104 3.59 -13.66 2.90
C PRO A 104 4.81 -14.58 2.89
N ASP A 105 5.05 -15.24 1.76
CA ASP A 105 6.24 -16.07 1.58
C ASP A 105 7.52 -15.26 1.82
N GLY A 106 8.39 -15.78 2.70
CA GLY A 106 9.65 -15.12 3.05
C GLY A 106 9.51 -13.94 4.02
N TRP A 107 8.37 -13.81 4.71
CA TRP A 107 8.19 -12.79 5.75
C TRP A 107 9.20 -12.94 6.89
N ASP A 108 9.94 -11.85 7.15
CA ASP A 108 10.94 -11.78 8.22
C ASP A 108 10.39 -11.00 9.42
N TYR A 109 9.95 -11.73 10.44
CA TYR A 109 9.43 -11.17 11.69
C TYR A 109 10.43 -10.27 12.42
N ASP A 110 11.73 -10.49 12.25
CA ASP A 110 12.76 -9.68 12.88
C ASP A 110 12.93 -8.34 12.16
N THR A 111 12.91 -8.35 10.83
CA THR A 111 12.90 -7.13 10.01
C THR A 111 11.72 -6.22 10.35
N PHE A 112 10.55 -6.80 10.63
CA PHE A 112 9.34 -6.06 10.98
C PHE A 112 9.06 -5.97 12.48
N ARG A 113 10.01 -6.36 13.35
CA ARG A 113 9.78 -6.50 14.81
C ARG A 113 9.22 -5.23 15.47
N THR A 114 9.61 -4.06 14.98
CA THR A 114 9.13 -2.77 15.48
C THR A 114 7.64 -2.52 15.21
N PHE A 115 7.05 -3.27 14.28
CA PHE A 115 5.63 -3.20 13.91
C PHE A 115 4.91 -4.43 14.47
N ASN A 116 4.31 -4.27 15.65
CA ASN A 116 3.58 -5.33 16.35
C ASN A 116 4.36 -6.67 16.46
N ASN A 117 5.61 -6.62 16.92
CA ASN A 117 6.48 -7.80 17.05
C ASN A 117 6.62 -8.63 15.76
N GLY A 118 6.66 -7.96 14.61
CA GLY A 118 6.78 -8.61 13.31
C GLY A 118 5.46 -9.06 12.71
N ARG A 119 4.33 -8.67 13.31
CA ARG A 119 2.97 -9.07 12.92
C ARG A 119 2.08 -7.83 12.69
N PRO A 120 2.48 -6.90 11.81
CA PRO A 120 1.68 -5.70 11.57
C PRO A 120 0.30 -6.07 11.02
N ASP A 121 -0.76 -5.46 11.56
CA ASP A 121 -2.11 -5.65 11.02
C ASP A 121 -2.19 -5.15 9.57
N VAL A 122 -3.22 -5.59 8.85
CA VAL A 122 -3.56 -5.03 7.53
C VAL A 122 -4.48 -3.84 7.74
N VAL A 123 -4.16 -2.70 7.13
CA VAL A 123 -4.95 -1.48 7.15
C VAL A 123 -5.52 -1.23 5.77
N PHE A 124 -6.84 -1.16 5.68
CA PHE A 124 -7.55 -0.77 4.47
C PHE A 124 -7.75 0.73 4.49
N MET A 125 -7.39 1.40 3.41
CA MET A 125 -7.48 2.84 3.29
C MET A 125 -8.26 3.27 2.06
N ALA A 126 -8.97 4.39 2.17
CA ALA A 126 -9.72 4.99 1.09
C ALA A 126 -9.31 6.45 0.88
N TYR A 127 -9.40 6.91 -0.37
CA TYR A 127 -9.01 8.27 -0.74
C TYR A 127 -10.08 9.28 -0.33
N ASP A 128 -9.65 10.29 0.41
CA ASP A 128 -10.41 11.47 0.77
C ASP A 128 -9.63 12.73 0.32
N PRO A 129 -10.15 13.49 -0.68
CA PRO A 129 -9.46 14.68 -1.18
C PRO A 129 -9.26 15.76 -0.12
N ASP A 130 -10.13 15.84 0.90
CA ASP A 130 -10.03 16.83 1.98
C ASP A 130 -8.99 16.47 3.03
N ARG A 131 -8.45 15.24 2.94
CA ARG A 131 -7.42 14.70 3.84
C ARG A 131 -6.03 14.71 3.20
N LEU A 132 -5.87 15.34 2.03
CA LEU A 132 -4.57 15.46 1.35
C LEU A 132 -3.53 16.17 2.25
N GLY A 133 -2.34 15.58 2.39
CA GLY A 133 -1.32 16.05 3.34
C GLY A 133 -1.63 15.66 4.79
N GLY A 134 -2.54 14.71 4.99
CA GLY A 134 -2.89 14.15 6.28
C GLY A 134 -1.73 13.38 6.93
N LYS A 135 -1.96 12.98 8.18
CA LYS A 135 -1.07 12.11 8.94
C LYS A 135 -1.86 10.89 9.38
N TYR A 136 -1.15 9.79 9.51
CA TYR A 136 -1.71 8.56 10.04
C TYR A 136 -1.44 8.47 11.54
N THR A 137 -2.40 7.96 12.29
CA THR A 137 -2.18 7.58 13.69
C THR A 137 -2.14 6.05 13.78
N PRO A 138 -1.05 5.46 14.28
CA PRO A 138 -0.95 4.01 14.47
C PRO A 138 -2.15 3.45 15.24
N GLY A 139 -2.73 2.37 14.74
CA GLY A 139 -3.94 1.75 15.32
C GLY A 139 -5.28 2.30 14.83
N GLU A 140 -5.31 3.33 13.96
CA GLU A 140 -6.56 3.81 13.35
C GLU A 140 -7.20 2.77 12.40
N GLY A 141 -8.52 2.90 12.19
CA GLY A 141 -9.34 1.96 11.44
C GLY A 141 -10.12 1.00 12.35
N GLU A 142 -11.38 0.75 12.02
CA GLU A 142 -12.21 -0.21 12.76
C GLU A 142 -11.74 -1.64 12.50
N TYR A 143 -11.64 -2.46 13.55
CA TYR A 143 -11.31 -3.86 13.37
C TYR A 143 -12.44 -4.60 12.68
N VAL A 144 -12.10 -5.35 11.64
CA VAL A 144 -12.99 -6.24 10.91
C VAL A 144 -12.55 -7.69 11.10
N ASP A 145 -13.50 -8.61 10.93
CA ASP A 145 -13.27 -10.04 11.15
C ASP A 145 -12.65 -10.75 9.94
N ASP A 146 -12.83 -10.19 8.73
CA ASP A 146 -12.30 -10.76 7.50
C ASP A 146 -11.85 -9.69 6.48
N TYR A 147 -11.08 -10.15 5.49
CA TYR A 147 -10.47 -9.30 4.47
C TYR A 147 -11.48 -8.72 3.48
N ASP A 148 -12.55 -9.46 3.19
CA ASP A 148 -13.59 -9.04 2.24
C ASP A 148 -14.40 -7.87 2.80
N VAL A 149 -14.67 -7.87 4.11
CA VAL A 149 -15.32 -6.75 4.82
C VAL A 149 -14.43 -5.50 4.75
N GLY A 150 -13.13 -5.61 5.01
CA GLY A 150 -12.19 -4.49 4.89
C GLY A 150 -12.13 -3.92 3.47
N THR A 151 -12.12 -4.81 2.47
CA THR A 151 -12.16 -4.47 1.05
C THR A 151 -13.47 -3.77 0.68
N ALA A 152 -14.61 -4.26 1.19
CA ALA A 152 -15.92 -3.69 0.95
C ALA A 152 -16.03 -2.28 1.55
N LEU A 153 -15.51 -2.07 2.76
CA LEU A 153 -15.52 -0.76 3.42
C LEU A 153 -14.68 0.27 2.66
N SER A 154 -13.47 -0.09 2.21
CA SER A 154 -12.64 0.82 1.40
C SER A 154 -13.24 1.16 0.04
N ARG A 155 -13.90 0.20 -0.62
CA ARG A 155 -14.63 0.43 -1.88
C ARG A 155 -15.91 1.26 -1.68
N GLY A 156 -16.60 1.05 -0.57
CA GLY A 156 -17.86 1.72 -0.22
C GLY A 156 -17.68 3.13 0.33
N TYR A 157 -16.46 3.49 0.73
CA TYR A 157 -16.17 4.78 1.34
C TYR A 157 -16.62 5.96 0.47
N ARG A 158 -17.21 6.96 1.12
CA ARG A 158 -17.62 8.23 0.53
C ARG A 158 -17.08 9.35 1.40
N PRO A 159 -16.21 10.23 0.87
CA PRO A 159 -15.81 11.44 1.57
C PRO A 159 -17.06 12.25 1.95
N HIS A 160 -17.00 12.90 3.12
CA HIS A 160 -18.10 13.69 3.67
C HIS A 160 -18.22 15.06 3.01
#